data_AF-A0A9X1YCY4-F1
#
_entry.id   AF-A0A9X1YCY4-F1
#
_cell.length_a   1.000
_cell.length_b   1.000
_cell.length_c   1.000
_cell.angle_alpha   90.00
_cell.angle_beta   90.00
_cell.angle_gamma   90.00
#
_symmetry.space_group_name_H-M   'P 1'
#
loop_
_entity.id
_entity.type
_entity.pdbx_description
1 polymer ?
#
loop_
_entity_poly.entity_id
_entity_poly.type
_entity_poly.pdbx_seq_one_letter_code
_entity_poly.pdbx_strand_id
1 'polypeptide(L)'
;MRIRPVQLFLDLDGVLADFDRGVRTVTGRPPEELPLPAMWRALARHPDFFDTLEFMADAEALWRFCAPHHPTVLTGLPLGSWARRRSGAGWRACSAPASPSSPA
;
A
#
# COMPACT_ATOMS: atom_id res chain seq x y z
N MET A 1 26.26 25.79 4.84
CA MET A 1 25.05 25.30 5.54
C MET A 1 24.84 23.84 5.13
N ARG A 2 24.88 22.89 6.07
CA ARG A 2 24.69 21.46 5.79
C ARG A 2 23.26 21.11 6.15
N ILE A 3 22.41 20.88 5.16
CA ILE A 3 21.03 20.45 5.38
C ILE A 3 21.10 19.03 5.97
N ARG A 4 20.43 18.81 7.11
CA ARG A 4 20.31 17.48 7.69
C ARG A 4 19.47 16.62 6.74
N PRO A 5 19.84 15.36 6.50
CA PRO A 5 19.00 14.47 5.72
C PRO A 5 17.61 14.38 6.36
N VAL A 6 16.57 14.62 5.56
CA VAL A 6 15.17 14.50 5.98
C VAL A 6 14.80 13.03 5.91
N GLN A 7 14.22 12.49 6.99
CA GLN A 7 13.64 11.17 6.96
C GLN A 7 12.23 11.26 6.38
N LEU A 8 11.99 10.54 5.28
CA LEU A 8 10.69 10.45 4.63
C LEU A 8 9.97 9.18 5.09
N PHE A 9 8.76 9.35 5.61
CA PHE A 9 7.84 8.25 5.88
C PHE A 9 6.70 8.30 4.88
N LEU A 10 6.35 7.15 4.33
CA LEU A 10 5.27 7.02 3.35
C LEU A 10 4.24 6.04 3.90
N ASP A 11 2.99 6.46 3.98
CA ASP A 11 1.91 5.56 4.39
C ASP A 11 1.56 4.56 3.27
N LEU A 12 0.84 3.50 3.63
CA LEU A 12 0.47 2.39 2.74
C LEU A 12 -1.01 2.44 2.35
N ASP A 13 -1.90 2.19 3.30
CA ASP A 13 -3.33 2.04 3.08
C ASP A 13 -3.97 3.40 2.74
N GLY A 14 -4.59 3.51 1.57
CA GLY A 14 -5.15 4.77 1.06
C GLY A 14 -4.12 5.72 0.41
N VAL A 15 -2.83 5.35 0.41
CA VAL A 15 -1.76 6.14 -0.24
C VAL A 15 -1.14 5.38 -1.40
N LEU A 16 -0.63 4.18 -1.13
CA LEU A 16 -0.08 3.30 -2.15
C LEU A 16 -1.03 2.14 -2.46
N ALA A 17 -1.73 1.61 -1.46
CA ALA A 17 -2.68 0.52 -1.60
C ALA A 17 -4.13 1.03 -1.53
N ASP A 18 -4.98 0.61 -2.46
CA ASP A 18 -6.41 0.93 -2.48
C ASP A 18 -7.17 0.05 -1.47
N PHE A 19 -7.01 0.39 -0.20
CA PHE A 19 -7.61 -0.29 0.94
C PHE A 19 -9.14 -0.24 0.88
N ASP A 20 -9.72 0.91 0.53
CA ASP A 20 -11.16 1.15 0.50
C ASP A 20 -11.84 0.24 -0.53
N ARG A 21 -11.26 0.11 -1.73
CA ARG A 21 -11.74 -0.85 -2.73
C ARG A 21 -11.61 -2.29 -2.24
N GLY A 22 -10.51 -2.62 -1.57
CA GLY A 22 -10.35 -3.92 -0.92
C GLY A 22 -11.49 -4.22 0.05
N VAL A 23 -11.77 -3.29 0.98
CA VAL A 23 -12.87 -3.42 1.95
C VAL A 23 -14.20 -3.59 1.26
N ARG A 24 -14.49 -2.78 0.24
CA ARG A 24 -15.72 -2.88 -0.53
C ARG A 24 -15.86 -4.21 -1.27
N THR A 25 -14.75 -4.77 -1.75
CA THR A 25 -14.73 -6.09 -2.40
C THR A 25 -15.10 -7.20 -1.42
N VAL A 26 -14.61 -7.14 -0.19
CA VAL A 26 -14.90 -8.14 0.86
C VAL A 26 -16.29 -7.97 1.45
N THR A 27 -16.74 -6.74 1.67
CA THR A 27 -17.91 -6.45 2.52
C THR A 27 -19.13 -5.95 1.74
N GLY A 28 -18.96 -5.56 0.47
CA GLY A 28 -19.98 -4.91 -0.35
C GLY A 28 -20.21 -3.43 -0.02
N ARG A 29 -19.55 -2.88 1.02
CA ARG A 29 -19.75 -1.51 1.53
C ARG A 29 -18.41 -0.80 1.71
N PRO A 30 -18.35 0.53 1.60
CA PRO A 30 -17.11 1.25 1.85
C PRO A 30 -16.79 1.32 3.36
N PRO A 31 -15.52 1.55 3.76
CA PRO A 31 -15.10 1.54 5.17
C PRO A 31 -15.89 2.50 6.07
N GLU A 32 -16.18 3.71 5.61
CA GLU A 32 -16.89 4.77 6.34
C GLU A 32 -18.33 4.39 6.72
N GLU A 33 -18.88 3.38 6.06
CA GLU A 33 -20.22 2.85 6.27
C GLU A 33 -20.27 1.69 7.28
N LEU A 34 -19.11 1.21 7.73
CA LEU A 34 -18.97 0.03 8.58
C LEU A 34 -18.52 0.42 9.99
N PRO A 35 -19.11 -0.17 11.04
CA PRO A 35 -18.50 -0.11 12.36
C PRO A 35 -17.10 -0.74 12.31
N LEU A 36 -16.09 -0.02 12.79
CA LEU A 36 -14.68 -0.44 12.73
C LEU A 36 -14.44 -1.89 13.21
N PRO A 37 -15.03 -2.37 14.33
CA PRO A 37 -14.85 -3.76 14.75
C PRO A 37 -15.50 -4.78 13.81
N ALA A 38 -16.58 -4.40 13.11
CA ALA A 38 -17.25 -5.27 12.15
C ALA A 38 -16.42 -5.41 10.87
N MET A 39 -15.85 -4.30 10.38
CA MET A 39 -14.93 -4.31 9.24
C MET A 39 -13.74 -5.25 9.50
N TRP A 40 -13.01 -5.05 10.59
CA TRP A 40 -11.85 -5.89 10.89
C TRP A 40 -12.21 -7.38 11.07
N ARG A 41 -13.37 -7.69 11.65
CA ARG A 41 -13.85 -9.08 11.76
C ARG A 41 -14.14 -9.71 10.39
N ALA A 42 -14.63 -8.93 9.43
CA ALA A 42 -14.83 -9.40 8.07
C ALA A 42 -13.49 -9.64 7.38
N LEU A 43 -12.59 -8.65 7.40
CA LEU A 43 -11.28 -8.74 6.76
C LEU A 43 -10.41 -9.87 7.33
N ALA A 44 -10.47 -10.13 8.64
CA ALA A 44 -9.72 -11.21 9.27
C ALA A 44 -10.10 -12.62 8.78
N ARG A 45 -11.22 -12.78 8.06
CA ARG A 45 -11.63 -14.03 7.40
C ARG A 45 -10.97 -14.24 6.03
N HIS A 46 -10.33 -13.19 5.50
CA HIS A 46 -9.60 -13.18 4.24
C HIS A 46 -8.10 -13.02 4.53
N PRO A 47 -7.38 -14.12 4.80
CA PRO A 47 -5.99 -14.07 5.26
C PRO A 47 -5.02 -13.48 4.22
N ASP A 48 -5.43 -13.40 2.96
CA ASP A 48 -4.73 -12.83 1.82
C ASP A 48 -5.16 -11.38 1.50
N PHE A 49 -6.07 -10.79 2.28
CA PHE A 49 -6.64 -9.46 2.01
C PHE A 49 -5.61 -8.41 1.57
N PHE A 50 -4.57 -8.20 2.39
CA PHE A 50 -3.54 -7.19 2.11
C PHE A 50 -2.66 -7.52 0.90
N ASP A 51 -2.51 -8.79 0.54
CA ASP A 51 -1.76 -9.23 -0.64
C ASP A 51 -2.57 -9.02 -1.94
N THR A 52 -3.89 -8.84 -1.84
CA THR A 52 -4.80 -8.64 -2.98
C THR A 52 -5.13 -7.18 -3.28
N LEU A 53 -4.64 -6.24 -2.46
CA LEU A 53 -4.91 -4.82 -2.66
C LEU A 53 -4.26 -4.32 -3.94
N GLU A 54 -5.05 -3.60 -4.74
CA GLU A 54 -4.54 -2.91 -5.92
C GLU A 54 -3.83 -1.61 -5.53
N PHE A 55 -3.08 -1.03 -6.46
CA PHE A 55 -2.46 0.27 -6.27
C PHE A 55 -3.49 1.39 -6.31
N MET A 56 -3.26 2.45 -5.53
CA MET A 56 -3.91 3.74 -5.76
C MET A 56 -3.54 4.29 -7.15
N ALA A 57 -4.45 5.06 -7.77
CA ALA A 57 -4.28 5.55 -9.14
C ALA A 57 -2.92 6.24 -9.39
N ASP A 58 -2.44 7.02 -8.42
CA ASP A 58 -1.18 7.77 -8.52
C ASP A 58 -0.02 7.13 -7.73
N ALA A 59 -0.20 5.91 -7.19
CA ALA A 59 0.79 5.26 -6.33
C ALA A 59 2.16 5.12 -6.99
N GLU A 60 2.18 4.78 -8.28
CA GLU A 60 3.42 4.59 -9.03
C GLU A 60 4.17 5.92 -9.24
N ALA A 61 3.45 6.99 -9.56
CA ALA A 61 4.05 8.32 -9.73
C ALA A 61 4.62 8.84 -8.40
N LEU A 62 3.85 8.68 -7.32
CA LEU A 62 4.28 9.02 -5.96
C LEU A 62 5.53 8.23 -5.55
N TRP A 63 5.51 6.91 -5.75
CA TRP A 63 6.66 6.08 -5.42
C TRP A 63 7.91 6.46 -6.22
N ARG A 64 7.79 6.68 -7.54
CA ARG A 64 8.93 7.09 -8.38
C ARG A 64 9.56 8.40 -7.90
N PHE A 65 8.74 9.36 -7.46
CA PHE A 65 9.23 10.61 -6.90
C PHE A 65 9.91 10.41 -5.53
N CYS A 66 9.32 9.58 -4.66
CA CYS A 66 9.84 9.38 -3.32
C CYS A 66 11.06 8.45 -3.26
N ALA A 67 11.17 7.45 -4.14
CA ALA A 67 12.19 6.39 -4.08
C ALA A 67 13.63 6.90 -3.96
N PRO A 68 14.09 7.95 -4.67
CA PRO A 68 15.43 8.52 -4.50
C PRO A 68 15.71 9.10 -3.10
N HIS A 69 14.67 9.38 -2.32
CA HIS A 69 14.78 9.88 -0.94
C HIS A 69 14.79 8.76 0.11
N HIS A 70 14.84 7.48 -0.31
CA HIS A 70 14.88 6.31 0.57
C HIS A 70 13.77 6.31 1.64
N PRO A 71 12.49 6.39 1.24
CA PRO A 71 11.38 6.45 2.20
C PRO A 71 11.28 5.15 3.00
N THR A 72 10.84 5.28 4.25
CA THR A 72 10.38 4.14 5.04
C THR A 72 8.87 4.06 4.97
N VAL A 73 8.34 2.91 4.53
CA VAL A 73 6.90 2.67 4.62
C VAL A 73 6.52 2.54 6.09
N LEU A 74 5.61 3.38 6.56
CA LEU A 74 5.11 3.41 7.92
C LEU A 74 3.59 3.33 7.88
N THR A 75 3.03 2.20 8.30
CA THR A 75 1.59 1.98 8.27
C THR A 75 1.10 1.32 9.57
N GLY A 76 -0.18 1.54 9.88
CA GLY A 76 -0.84 0.98 11.04
C GLY A 76 -1.23 -0.47 10.79
N LEU A 77 -0.94 -1.37 11.75
CA LEU A 77 -1.42 -2.74 11.68
C LEU A 77 -2.72 -2.89 12.49
N PRO A 78 -3.72 -3.63 12.00
CA PRO A 78 -4.87 -3.98 12.82
C PRO A 78 -4.44 -4.80 14.03
N LEU A 79 -5.22 -4.71 15.11
CA LEU A 79 -4.96 -5.42 16.34
C LEU A 79 -4.90 -6.94 16.09
N GLY A 80 -3.81 -7.56 16.54
CA GLY A 80 -3.51 -8.99 16.34
C GLY A 80 -2.22 -9.24 15.56
N SER A 81 -1.99 -10.50 15.17
CA SER A 81 -0.84 -10.92 14.35
C SER A 81 -1.23 -11.34 12.94
N TRP A 82 -2.52 -11.30 12.60
CA TRP A 82 -3.05 -11.82 11.33
C TRP A 82 -2.63 -10.95 10.13
N ALA A 83 -2.54 -9.64 10.30
CA ALA A 83 -2.02 -8.71 9.28
C ALA A 83 -0.49 -8.57 9.28
N ARG A 84 0.20 -9.21 10.24
CA ARG A 84 1.65 -9.04 10.45
C ARG A 84 2.49 -9.87 9.45
N ARG A 85 1.85 -10.67 8.60
CA ARG A 85 2.52 -11.60 7.70
C ARG A 85 2.19 -11.23 6.25
N ARG A 86 3.28 -10.94 5.51
CA ARG A 86 3.43 -10.67 4.07
C ARG A 86 3.17 -9.23 3.60
N SER A 87 4.28 -8.58 3.27
CA SER A 87 4.42 -7.72 2.09
C SER A 87 5.32 -8.51 1.14
N GLY A 88 4.73 -9.36 0.30
CA GLY A 88 5.48 -10.43 -0.35
C GLY A 88 5.26 -10.49 -1.86
N ALA A 89 6.14 -9.83 -2.61
CA ALA A 89 6.39 -10.04 -4.04
C ALA A 89 5.43 -9.44 -5.08
N GLY A 90 4.23 -8.96 -4.74
CA GLY A 90 3.32 -8.31 -5.71
C GLY A 90 3.65 -6.86 -6.09
N TRP A 91 4.41 -6.15 -5.23
CA TRP A 91 4.80 -4.73 -5.39
C TRP A 91 5.99 -4.52 -6.33
N ARG A 92 6.45 -5.58 -6.98
CA ARG A 92 7.66 -5.61 -7.82
C ARG A 92 7.54 -4.77 -9.10
N ALA A 93 6.47 -4.01 -9.31
CA ALA A 93 6.28 -3.09 -10.44
C ALA A 93 6.39 -1.61 -10.09
N CYS A 94 6.91 -1.26 -8.91
CA CYS A 94 7.72 -0.04 -8.78
C CYS A 94 9.15 -0.22 -9.33
N SER A 95 9.45 -1.40 -9.91
CA SER A 95 10.73 -1.71 -10.55
C SER A 95 10.70 -1.35 -12.03
N ALA A 96 11.43 -0.30 -12.37
CA ALA A 96 11.92 0.10 -13.70
C ALA A 96 10.88 0.51 -14.77
N PRO A 97 11.08 1.65 -15.46
CA PRO A 97 10.53 1.78 -16.80
C PRO A 97 11.15 0.67 -17.67
N ALA A 98 10.35 0.03 -18.53
CA ALA A 98 10.92 -0.65 -19.68
C ALA A 98 11.83 0.37 -20.38
N SER A 99 13.13 0.11 -20.42
CA SER A 99 14.06 0.94 -21.18
C SER A 99 13.50 1.04 -22.60
N PRO A 100 13.38 2.24 -23.19
CA PRO A 100 13.15 2.30 -24.62
C PRO A 100 14.35 1.62 -25.27
N SER A 101 14.10 0.48 -25.92
CA SER A 101 15.03 -0.06 -26.91
C SER A 101 15.39 1.11 -27.82
N SER A 102 16.66 1.52 -27.80
CA SER A 102 17.19 2.53 -28.72
C SER A 102 16.83 2.11 -30.14
N PRO A 103 16.20 2.97 -30.96
CA PRO A 103 16.22 2.77 -32.38
C PRO A 103 17.54 3.34 -32.95
N ALA A 104 18.15 2.54 -33.82
CA ALA A 104 19.33 2.74 -34.65
C ALA A 104 20.70 2.52 -33.98
#